data_AF-A0A3D5IWT9-F1
#
_entry.id   AF-A0A3D5IWT9-F1
#
_cell.length_a   1.000
_cell.length_b   1.000
_cell.length_c   1.000
_cell.angle_alpha   90.00
_cell.angle_beta   90.00
_cell.angle_gamma   90.00
#
_symmetry.space_group_name_H-M   'P 1'
#
loop_
_entity.id
_entity.type
_entity.pdbx_description
1 polymer ?
#
loop_
_entity_poly.entity_id
_entity_poly.type
_entity_poly.pdbx_seq_one_letter_code
_entity_poly.pdbx_strand_id
1 'polypeptide(L)'
;VGFWQLLKGTGRDLGLEINSNVDERYHIEKSTRAACQYLKESKRDFGSWTLAAAAYNAGRAGIARQQERQKVKDYYDLLLGEETGRYVFRILALKEIMSNPYEYGFKFEESDLYKHIPTKKVKVDTAVDDFPDFAAKYGINYKILKIHNPWLREAHLNNASGKAYYVDIPEEGYYQ
;
A
#
# COMPACT_ATOMS: atom_id res chain seq x y z
N VAL A 1 -9.44 -4.03 -1.55
CA VAL A 1 -8.61 -3.16 -0.70
C VAL A 1 -7.17 -3.37 -1.13
N GLY A 2 -6.37 -2.29 -1.23
CA GLY A 2 -5.02 -2.34 -1.83
C GLY A 2 -3.96 -3.00 -0.95
N PHE A 3 -2.68 -2.85 -1.32
CA PHE A 3 -1.54 -3.53 -0.68
C PHE A 3 -1.50 -3.35 0.84
N TRP A 4 -1.70 -2.11 1.27
CA TRP A 4 -1.62 -1.72 2.68
C TRP A 4 -2.96 -1.83 3.43
N GLN A 5 -3.99 -2.39 2.80
CA GLN A 5 -5.34 -2.58 3.39
C GLN A 5 -6.00 -1.29 3.92
N LEU A 6 -5.58 -0.11 3.43
CA LEU A 6 -6.17 1.16 3.83
C LEU A 6 -7.65 1.22 3.44
N LEU A 7 -8.51 1.54 4.41
CA LEU A 7 -9.92 1.81 4.18
C LEU A 7 -10.08 3.04 3.28
N LYS A 8 -11.21 3.11 2.54
CA LYS A 8 -11.44 4.19 1.56
C LYS A 8 -11.39 5.60 2.17
N GLY A 9 -11.97 5.78 3.36
CA GLY A 9 -11.91 7.05 4.10
C GLY A 9 -10.47 7.41 4.46
N THR A 10 -9.79 6.51 5.18
CA THR A 10 -8.39 6.70 5.59
C THR A 10 -7.45 6.94 4.41
N GLY A 11 -7.62 6.22 3.30
CA GLY A 11 -6.81 6.44 2.10
C GLY A 11 -6.98 7.85 1.54
N ARG A 12 -8.20 8.37 1.49
CA ARG A 12 -8.48 9.75 1.05
C ARG A 12 -7.93 10.79 2.03
N ASP A 13 -8.06 10.56 3.32
CA ASP A 13 -7.49 11.43 4.35
C ASP A 13 -5.96 11.51 4.24
N LEU A 14 -5.32 10.43 3.79
CA LEU A 14 -3.88 10.35 3.51
C LEU A 14 -3.51 10.81 2.09
N GLY A 15 -4.44 11.43 1.36
CA GLY A 15 -4.19 12.04 0.05
C GLY A 15 -4.23 11.08 -1.15
N LEU A 16 -4.70 9.85 -0.99
CA LEU A 16 -4.88 8.91 -2.10
C LEU A 16 -6.16 9.21 -2.88
N GLU A 17 -6.07 9.21 -4.20
CA GLU A 17 -7.23 9.22 -5.08
C GLU A 17 -7.91 7.84 -5.11
N ILE A 18 -9.21 7.82 -4.83
CA ILE A 18 -10.02 6.59 -4.81
C ILE A 18 -11.40 6.87 -5.41
N ASN A 19 -11.59 6.47 -6.66
CA ASN A 19 -12.82 6.49 -7.43
C ASN A 19 -12.95 5.20 -8.28
N SER A 20 -13.86 5.19 -9.27
CA SER A 20 -14.10 4.01 -10.11
C SER A 20 -12.99 3.77 -11.14
N ASN A 21 -12.40 4.80 -11.74
CA ASN A 21 -11.31 4.64 -12.72
C ASN A 21 -9.93 4.46 -12.05
N VAL A 22 -9.71 5.12 -10.92
CA VAL A 22 -8.42 5.24 -10.23
C VAL A 22 -8.57 4.87 -8.75
N ASP A 23 -7.78 3.91 -8.28
CA ASP A 23 -7.66 3.57 -6.86
C ASP A 23 -6.19 3.44 -6.47
N GLU A 24 -5.62 4.54 -5.99
CA GLU A 24 -4.21 4.65 -5.63
C GLU A 24 -3.81 3.80 -4.41
N ARG A 25 -4.76 3.13 -3.75
CA ARG A 25 -4.43 2.08 -2.78
C ARG A 25 -3.74 0.88 -3.44
N TYR A 26 -3.96 0.69 -4.74
CA TYR A 26 -3.22 -0.29 -5.56
C TYR A 26 -2.02 0.34 -6.28
N HIS A 27 -1.67 1.60 -5.99
CA HIS A 27 -0.41 2.16 -6.48
C HIS A 27 0.64 1.90 -5.40
N ILE A 28 1.58 0.98 -5.65
CA ILE A 28 2.50 0.49 -4.63
C ILE A 28 3.27 1.62 -3.94
N GLU A 29 3.86 2.55 -4.70
CA GLU A 29 4.60 3.67 -4.12
C GLU A 29 3.71 4.61 -3.29
N LYS A 30 2.62 5.14 -3.87
CA LYS A 30 1.73 6.10 -3.20
C LYS A 30 1.09 5.50 -1.95
N SER A 31 0.58 4.29 -2.04
CA SER A 31 -0.03 3.59 -0.90
C SER A 31 0.99 3.28 0.21
N THR A 32 2.24 2.95 -0.14
CA THR A 32 3.33 2.78 0.83
C THR A 32 3.66 4.08 1.54
N ARG A 33 3.77 5.19 0.81
CA ARG A 33 3.99 6.52 1.41
C ARG A 33 2.85 6.89 2.38
N ALA A 34 1.60 6.66 1.99
CA ALA A 34 0.43 6.87 2.84
C ALA A 34 0.45 6.00 4.10
N ALA A 35 0.75 4.70 3.98
CA ALA A 35 0.85 3.80 5.14
C ALA A 35 1.98 4.21 6.10
N CYS A 36 3.15 4.57 5.56
CA CYS A 36 4.28 5.10 6.35
C CYS A 36 3.92 6.40 7.07
N GLN A 37 3.21 7.31 6.40
CA GLN A 37 2.72 8.55 7.01
C GLN A 37 1.78 8.23 8.18
N TYR A 38 0.81 7.35 7.98
CA TYR A 38 -0.12 6.93 9.03
C TYR A 38 0.61 6.39 10.27
N LEU A 39 1.58 5.50 10.07
CA LEU A 39 2.36 4.91 11.16
C LEU A 39 3.18 5.95 11.91
N LYS A 40 3.84 6.88 11.19
CA LYS A 40 4.61 7.97 11.80
C LYS A 40 3.74 8.93 12.60
N GLU A 41 2.58 9.30 12.07
CA GLU A 41 1.62 10.14 12.80
C GLU A 41 1.08 9.41 14.04
N SER A 42 0.73 8.12 13.91
CA SER A 42 0.26 7.33 15.04
C SER A 42 1.32 7.19 16.13
N LYS A 43 2.59 7.00 15.75
CA LYS A 43 3.72 6.96 16.69
C LYS A 43 3.95 8.31 17.38
N ARG A 44 3.82 9.42 16.65
CA ARG A 44 3.91 10.77 17.22
C ARG A 44 2.80 11.01 18.26
N ASP A 45 1.58 10.63 17.92
CA ASP A 45 0.41 10.92 18.75
C ASP A 45 0.30 10.00 19.98
N PHE A 46 0.68 8.72 19.84
CA PHE A 46 0.58 7.74 20.94
C PHE A 46 1.90 7.43 21.64
N GLY A 47 3.04 7.94 21.15
CA GLY A 47 4.33 7.85 21.81
C GLY A 47 5.04 6.49 21.70
N SER A 48 4.39 5.39 21.33
CA SER A 48 5.00 4.05 21.20
C SER A 48 4.74 3.38 19.84
N TRP A 49 5.66 2.51 19.40
CA TRP A 49 5.47 1.77 18.14
C TRP A 49 4.43 0.66 18.28
N THR A 50 4.26 0.11 19.48
CA THR A 50 3.21 -0.87 19.79
C THR A 50 1.83 -0.24 19.67
N LEU A 51 1.63 0.98 20.18
CA LEU A 51 0.36 1.72 19.99
C LEU A 51 0.18 2.16 18.54
N ALA A 52 1.25 2.54 17.83
CA ALA A 52 1.15 2.86 16.41
C ALA A 52 0.69 1.65 15.57
N ALA A 53 1.24 0.46 15.83
CA ALA A 53 0.81 -0.78 15.19
C ALA A 53 -0.63 -1.16 15.59
N ALA A 54 -0.98 -1.02 16.88
CA ALA A 54 -2.34 -1.25 17.36
C ALA A 54 -3.34 -0.29 16.68
N ALA A 55 -2.98 0.97 16.51
CA ALA A 55 -3.80 1.97 15.82
C ALA A 55 -3.94 1.68 14.33
N TYR A 56 -2.93 1.09 13.68
CA TYR A 56 -3.03 0.65 12.29
C TYR A 56 -4.14 -0.41 12.11
N ASN A 57 -4.26 -1.34 13.06
CA ASN A 57 -5.28 -2.39 13.03
C ASN A 57 -6.65 -1.93 13.54
N ALA A 58 -6.69 -1.27 14.70
CA ALA A 58 -7.93 -0.90 15.39
C ALA A 58 -8.44 0.51 15.07
N GLY A 59 -7.66 1.29 14.33
CA GLY A 59 -7.90 2.72 14.08
C GLY A 59 -7.41 3.62 15.23
N ARG A 60 -6.81 4.77 14.87
CA ARG A 60 -6.38 5.82 15.82
C ARG A 60 -7.49 6.24 16.80
N ALA A 61 -8.69 6.51 16.30
CA ALA A 61 -9.82 6.89 17.17
C ALA A 61 -10.21 5.76 18.14
N GLY A 62 -10.08 4.50 17.72
CA GLY A 62 -10.32 3.33 18.57
C GLY A 62 -9.33 3.25 19.73
N ILE A 63 -8.03 3.40 19.44
CA ILE A 63 -6.98 3.41 20.47
C ILE A 63 -7.14 4.59 21.43
N ALA A 64 -7.34 5.80 20.91
CA ALA A 64 -7.53 6.99 21.74
C ALA A 64 -8.72 6.84 22.70
N ARG A 65 -9.85 6.31 22.20
CA ARG A 65 -11.04 6.03 23.02
C ARG A 65 -10.75 5.00 24.11
N GLN A 66 -9.94 3.98 23.84
CA GLN A 66 -9.59 2.97 24.84
C GLN A 66 -8.67 3.53 25.92
N GLN A 67 -7.65 4.32 25.54
CA GLN A 67 -6.77 4.98 26.49
C GLN A 67 -7.55 5.90 27.44
N GLU A 68 -8.47 6.70 26.89
CA GLU A 68 -9.32 7.60 27.67
C GLU A 68 -10.23 6.82 28.63
N ARG A 69 -10.93 5.80 28.11
CA ARG A 69 -11.87 4.98 28.90
C ARG A 69 -11.18 4.25 30.05
N GLN A 70 -9.98 3.72 29.80
CA GLN A 70 -9.24 2.88 30.76
C GLN A 70 -8.26 3.69 31.62
N LYS A 71 -8.06 4.98 31.33
CA LYS A 71 -7.12 5.88 32.03
C LYS A 71 -5.68 5.36 32.03
N VAL A 72 -5.29 4.68 30.96
CA VAL A 72 -3.93 4.14 30.77
C VAL A 72 -3.40 4.60 29.42
N LYS A 73 -2.10 4.89 29.37
CA LYS A 73 -1.44 5.39 28.15
C LYS A 73 -0.62 4.31 27.46
N ASP A 74 -0.05 3.38 28.20
CA ASP A 74 0.82 2.35 27.64
C ASP A 74 0.03 1.19 27.04
N TYR A 75 0.56 0.62 25.96
CA TYR A 75 -0.06 -0.51 25.26
C TYR A 75 -0.27 -1.72 26.18
N TYR A 76 0.71 -2.01 27.03
CA TYR A 76 0.72 -3.23 27.84
C TYR A 76 -0.28 -3.20 29.00
N ASP A 77 -0.69 -2.01 29.43
CA ASP A 77 -1.74 -1.83 30.43
C ASP A 77 -3.14 -1.69 29.80
N LEU A 78 -3.20 -1.55 28.47
CA LEU A 78 -4.43 -1.32 27.74
C LEU A 78 -5.11 -2.64 27.38
N LEU A 79 -6.33 -2.85 27.89
CA LEU A 79 -7.15 -3.98 27.49
C LEU A 79 -7.71 -3.75 26.08
N LEU A 80 -7.14 -4.45 25.10
CA LEU A 80 -7.55 -4.43 23.70
C LEU A 80 -8.20 -5.76 23.31
N GLY A 81 -8.95 -5.74 22.20
CA GLY A 81 -9.53 -6.97 21.65
C GLY A 81 -8.46 -7.94 21.15
N GLU A 82 -8.79 -9.23 21.14
CA GLU A 82 -7.86 -10.31 20.79
C GLU A 82 -7.19 -10.09 19.42
N GLU A 83 -7.93 -9.59 18.43
CA GLU A 83 -7.40 -9.35 17.10
C GLU A 83 -6.26 -8.32 17.09
N THR A 84 -6.44 -7.18 17.76
CA THR A 84 -5.42 -6.13 17.86
C THR A 84 -4.23 -6.60 18.71
N GLY A 85 -4.50 -7.36 19.78
CA GLY A 85 -3.46 -8.02 20.58
C GLY A 85 -2.56 -8.90 19.70
N ARG A 86 -3.17 -9.84 18.96
CA ARG A 86 -2.45 -10.74 18.05
C ARG A 86 -1.74 -9.99 16.91
N TYR A 87 -2.35 -8.94 16.38
CA TYR A 87 -1.77 -8.16 15.28
C TYR A 87 -0.39 -7.59 15.63
N VAL A 88 -0.22 -7.03 16.82
CA VAL A 88 1.06 -6.44 17.26
C VAL A 88 2.15 -7.51 17.36
N PHE A 89 1.84 -8.69 17.88
CA PHE A 89 2.82 -9.79 17.92
C PHE A 89 3.13 -10.34 16.53
N ARG A 90 2.13 -10.45 15.64
CA ARG A 90 2.34 -10.89 14.25
C ARG A 90 3.28 -9.95 13.50
N ILE A 91 3.07 -8.64 13.58
CA ILE A 91 3.93 -7.69 12.87
C ILE A 91 5.34 -7.63 13.47
N LEU A 92 5.47 -7.83 14.80
CA LEU A 92 6.78 -7.94 15.45
C LEU A 92 7.53 -9.20 14.98
N ALA A 93 6.86 -10.35 14.93
CA ALA A 93 7.44 -11.60 14.43
C ALA A 93 7.86 -11.47 12.96
N LEU A 94 7.02 -10.85 12.11
CA LEU A 94 7.37 -10.61 10.72
C LEU A 94 8.58 -9.67 10.59
N LYS A 95 8.63 -8.56 11.34
CA LYS A 95 9.80 -7.69 11.36
C LYS A 95 11.05 -8.48 11.73
N GLU A 96 10.98 -9.31 12.77
CA GLU A 96 12.11 -10.08 13.27
C GLU A 96 12.61 -11.09 12.23
N ILE A 97 11.71 -11.89 11.66
CA ILE A 97 12.02 -12.83 10.58
C ILE A 97 12.60 -12.10 9.37
N MET A 98 12.02 -10.97 8.96
CA MET A 98 12.52 -10.20 7.81
C MET A 98 13.89 -9.53 8.08
N SER A 99 14.19 -9.22 9.34
CA SER A 99 15.49 -8.63 9.72
C SER A 99 16.58 -9.70 9.83
N ASN A 100 16.21 -10.91 10.25
CA ASN A 100 17.12 -12.02 10.53
C ASN A 100 16.69 -13.32 9.81
N PRO A 101 16.45 -13.32 8.48
CA PRO A 101 15.80 -14.44 7.80
C PRO A 101 16.53 -15.78 7.96
N TYR A 102 17.87 -15.76 7.91
CA TYR A 102 18.70 -16.95 8.04
C TYR A 102 18.62 -17.61 9.43
N GLU A 103 18.51 -16.82 10.50
CA GLU A 103 18.35 -17.33 11.88
C GLU A 103 17.01 -18.08 12.05
N TYR A 104 16.01 -17.70 11.25
CA TYR A 104 14.68 -18.33 11.23
C TYR A 104 14.50 -19.36 10.10
N GLY A 105 15.61 -19.81 9.48
CA GLY A 105 15.59 -20.89 8.50
C GLY A 105 15.20 -20.49 7.08
N PHE A 106 15.03 -19.20 6.79
CA PHE A 106 14.83 -18.70 5.43
C PHE A 106 16.19 -18.55 4.75
N LYS A 107 16.61 -19.60 4.05
CA LYS A 107 17.83 -19.61 3.23
C LYS A 107 17.43 -19.44 1.77
N PHE A 108 17.93 -18.39 1.13
CA PHE A 108 17.69 -18.09 -0.28
C PHE A 108 18.96 -17.51 -0.90
N GLU A 109 19.15 -17.76 -2.18
CA GLU A 109 20.20 -17.14 -2.99
C GLU A 109 19.66 -15.90 -3.71
N GLU A 110 20.54 -15.06 -4.23
CA GLU A 110 20.13 -13.87 -5.01
C GLU A 110 19.25 -14.25 -6.22
N SER A 111 19.46 -15.45 -6.79
CA SER A 111 18.65 -15.98 -7.89
C SER A 111 17.20 -16.31 -7.50
N ASP A 112 16.93 -16.54 -6.21
CA ASP A 112 15.59 -16.84 -5.70
C ASP A 112 14.76 -15.57 -5.52
N LEU A 113 15.40 -14.40 -5.47
CA LEU A 113 14.75 -13.13 -5.25
C LEU A 113 14.01 -12.65 -6.50
N TYR A 114 12.85 -12.04 -6.28
CA TYR A 114 12.16 -11.31 -7.34
C TYR A 114 13.02 -10.16 -7.84
N LYS A 115 13.21 -10.09 -9.16
CA LYS A 115 13.92 -8.99 -9.80
C LYS A 115 12.95 -7.86 -10.14
N HIS A 116 13.40 -6.64 -9.91
CA HIS A 116 12.66 -5.46 -10.34
C HIS A 116 12.68 -5.37 -11.87
N ILE A 117 11.50 -5.31 -12.49
CA ILE A 117 11.38 -5.05 -13.92
C ILE A 117 11.41 -3.53 -14.11
N PRO A 118 12.42 -2.98 -14.80
CA PRO A 118 12.51 -1.55 -15.03
C PRO A 118 11.33 -1.06 -15.87
N THR A 119 10.85 0.13 -15.54
CA THR A 119 9.72 0.77 -16.21
C THR A 119 10.06 2.19 -16.63
N LYS A 120 9.49 2.62 -17.76
CA LYS A 120 9.40 4.03 -18.14
C LYS A 120 8.05 4.60 -17.72
N LYS A 121 8.05 5.84 -17.23
CA LYS A 121 6.82 6.56 -16.88
C LYS A 121 6.28 7.30 -18.09
N VAL A 122 5.09 6.91 -18.55
CA VAL A 122 4.35 7.59 -19.61
C VAL A 122 3.35 8.54 -18.98
N LYS A 123 3.44 9.83 -19.29
CA LYS A 123 2.46 10.83 -18.86
C LYS A 123 1.16 10.64 -19.64
N VAL A 124 0.05 10.55 -18.92
CA VAL A 124 -1.32 10.51 -19.46
C VAL A 124 -2.13 11.59 -18.77
N ASP A 125 -2.40 12.68 -19.48
CA ASP A 125 -3.18 13.83 -19.00
C ASP A 125 -4.49 14.05 -19.77
N THR A 126 -4.86 13.08 -20.62
CA THR A 126 -6.15 13.05 -21.32
C THR A 126 -6.92 11.79 -20.97
N ALA A 127 -8.14 11.67 -21.51
CA ALA A 127 -8.86 10.42 -21.52
C ALA A 127 -8.10 9.33 -22.30
N VAL A 128 -8.32 8.07 -21.93
CA VAL A 128 -7.89 6.88 -22.67
C VAL A 128 -9.14 6.03 -22.86
N ASP A 129 -9.61 5.91 -24.10
CA ASP A 129 -10.86 5.20 -24.40
C ASP A 129 -10.70 3.68 -24.21
N ASP A 130 -9.53 3.13 -24.55
CA ASP A 130 -9.24 1.70 -24.46
C ASP A 130 -7.78 1.44 -24.06
N PHE A 131 -7.59 0.84 -22.88
CA PHE A 131 -6.27 0.49 -22.38
C PHE A 131 -5.59 -0.67 -23.11
N PRO A 132 -6.30 -1.70 -23.64
CA PRO A 132 -5.70 -2.65 -24.57
C PRO A 132 -5.03 -1.99 -25.78
N ASP A 133 -5.70 -1.07 -26.48
CA ASP A 133 -5.13 -0.33 -27.61
C ASP A 133 -3.98 0.58 -27.17
N PHE A 134 -4.12 1.23 -26.00
CA PHE A 134 -3.03 2.00 -25.39
C PHE A 134 -1.81 1.12 -25.13
N ALA A 135 -1.99 -0.06 -24.54
CA ALA A 135 -0.94 -1.02 -24.24
C ALA A 135 -0.24 -1.51 -25.52
N ALA A 136 -1.01 -1.80 -26.57
CA ALA A 136 -0.50 -2.26 -27.85
C ALA A 136 0.46 -1.26 -28.51
N LYS A 137 0.25 0.06 -28.34
CA LYS A 137 1.18 1.11 -28.80
C LYS A 137 2.57 1.02 -28.16
N TYR A 138 2.69 0.35 -27.02
CA TYR A 138 3.95 0.11 -26.31
C TYR A 138 4.44 -1.34 -26.42
N GLY A 139 3.85 -2.14 -27.32
CA GLY A 139 4.28 -3.53 -27.53
C GLY A 139 3.94 -4.47 -26.38
N ILE A 140 3.03 -4.09 -25.49
CA ILE A 140 2.58 -4.92 -24.37
C ILE A 140 1.09 -5.22 -24.47
N ASN A 141 0.66 -6.34 -23.87
CA ASN A 141 -0.76 -6.64 -23.76
C ASN A 141 -1.39 -5.98 -22.52
N TYR A 142 -2.72 -5.97 -22.48
CA TYR A 142 -3.48 -5.38 -21.38
C TYR A 142 -3.14 -5.99 -20.01
N LYS A 143 -2.86 -7.29 -19.94
CA LYS A 143 -2.49 -7.96 -18.68
C LYS A 143 -1.18 -7.39 -18.12
N ILE A 144 -0.16 -7.22 -18.95
CA ILE A 144 1.12 -6.64 -18.55
C ILE A 144 0.92 -5.21 -18.05
N LEU A 145 0.13 -4.39 -18.77
CA LEU A 145 -0.21 -3.04 -18.32
C LEU A 145 -0.81 -3.03 -16.91
N LYS A 146 -1.75 -3.94 -16.62
CA LYS A 146 -2.43 -4.03 -15.31
C LYS A 146 -1.55 -4.58 -14.20
N ILE A 147 -0.56 -5.42 -14.51
CA ILE A 147 0.45 -5.88 -13.54
C ILE A 147 1.27 -4.69 -13.02
N HIS A 148 1.69 -3.80 -13.91
CA HIS A 148 2.47 -2.61 -13.55
C HIS A 148 1.60 -1.46 -13.00
N ASN A 149 0.34 -1.38 -13.42
CA ASN A 149 -0.57 -0.30 -13.04
C ASN A 149 -1.89 -0.82 -12.44
N PRO A 150 -1.87 -1.61 -11.35
CA PRO A 150 -3.09 -2.18 -10.79
C PRO A 150 -4.02 -1.12 -10.15
N TRP A 151 -3.53 0.12 -10.02
CA TRP A 151 -4.29 1.30 -9.60
C TRP A 151 -5.24 1.85 -10.67
N LEU A 152 -5.00 1.55 -11.95
CA LEU A 152 -6.01 1.72 -13.00
C LEU A 152 -7.05 0.63 -12.80
N ARG A 153 -8.31 0.99 -12.60
CA ARG A 153 -9.35 0.03 -12.19
C ARG A 153 -10.23 -0.43 -13.33
N GLU A 154 -10.47 0.44 -14.30
CA GLU A 154 -11.25 0.13 -15.50
C GLU A 154 -10.34 -0.19 -16.71
N ALA A 155 -10.98 -0.59 -17.82
CA ALA A 155 -10.33 -0.77 -19.13
C ALA A 155 -10.18 0.56 -19.90
N HIS A 156 -10.63 1.68 -19.32
CA HIS A 156 -10.54 3.03 -19.86
C HIS A 156 -10.22 4.02 -18.74
N LEU A 157 -9.91 5.26 -19.10
CA LEU A 157 -9.68 6.38 -18.19
C LEU A 157 -10.45 7.62 -18.69
N ASN A 158 -11.44 8.08 -17.92
CA ASN A 158 -12.28 9.20 -18.36
C ASN A 158 -11.58 10.57 -18.31
N ASN A 159 -10.70 10.79 -17.32
CA ASN A 159 -9.83 11.96 -17.08
C ASN A 159 -10.27 13.32 -17.68
N ALA A 160 -11.54 13.70 -17.53
CA ALA A 160 -12.06 14.97 -18.05
C ALA A 160 -11.42 16.21 -17.38
N SER A 161 -10.82 16.04 -16.20
CA SER A 161 -10.13 17.10 -15.47
C SER A 161 -8.74 17.44 -16.03
N GLY A 162 -8.22 16.65 -16.97
CA GLY A 162 -6.86 16.84 -17.49
C GLY A 162 -5.77 16.54 -16.46
N LYS A 163 -6.07 15.77 -15.40
CA LYS A 163 -5.11 15.44 -14.35
C LYS A 163 -4.00 14.57 -14.95
N ALA A 164 -2.75 14.94 -14.70
CA ALA A 164 -1.62 14.14 -15.15
C ALA A 164 -1.47 12.88 -14.28
N TYR A 165 -1.53 11.72 -14.93
CA TYR A 165 -1.13 10.43 -14.39
C TYR A 165 0.18 9.97 -15.03
N TYR A 166 0.90 9.09 -14.34
CA TYR A 166 2.11 8.47 -14.84
C TYR A 166 1.90 6.96 -14.85
N VAL A 167 1.81 6.39 -16.04
CA VAL A 167 1.59 4.96 -16.28
C VAL A 167 2.96 4.30 -16.46
N ASP A 168 3.25 3.29 -15.66
CA ASP A 168 4.48 2.53 -15.73
C ASP A 168 4.40 1.51 -16.87
N ILE A 169 5.28 1.65 -17.86
CA ILE A 169 5.41 0.73 -18.99
C ILE A 169 6.75 -0.01 -18.84
N PRO A 170 6.79 -1.35 -18.80
CA PRO A 170 8.04 -2.08 -18.69
C PRO A 170 8.95 -1.81 -19.90
N GLU A 171 10.25 -1.86 -19.67
CA GLU A 171 11.24 -1.85 -20.75
C GLU A 171 11.13 -3.11 -21.62
N GLU A 172 11.60 -3.00 -22.87
CA GLU A 172 11.58 -4.11 -23.83
C GLU A 172 12.45 -5.28 -23.36
N GLY A 173 12.05 -6.51 -23.71
CA GLY A 173 12.81 -7.73 -23.41
C GLY A 173 12.48 -8.42 -22.09
N TYR A 174 11.64 -7.83 -21.22
CA TYR A 174 11.21 -8.44 -19.95
C TYR A 174 9.94 -9.29 -20.06
N TYR A 175 9.15 -9.06 -21.11
CA TYR A 175 7.94 -9.83 -21.42
C TYR A 175 8.02 -10.32 -22.88
N GLN A 176 7.61 -11.56 -23.11
CA GLN A 176 7.53 -12.21 -24.42
C GLN A 176 6.07 -12.36 -24.85
#